data_AF-A0A9W8HR81-F1
#
_entry.id   AF-A0A9W8HR81-F1
#
_cell.length_a   1.000
_cell.length_b   1.000
_cell.length_c   1.000
_cell.angle_alpha   90.00
_cell.angle_beta   90.00
_cell.angle_gamma   90.00
#
_symmetry.space_group_name_H-M   'P 1'
#
loop_
_entity.id
_entity.type
_entity.pdbx_description
1 polymer ?
#
loop_
_entity_poly.entity_id
_entity_poly.type
_entity_poly.pdbx_seq_one_letter_code
_entity_poly.pdbx_strand_id
1 'polypeptide(L)'
;MPHSFGYRARTRHMFARDFRKHGPIHLSTYLKTYKVGDIVDIKGDGAVQKGLPHKFYHGRTGVVYNVTKSAVGVIVHKRVGNRYLEKRVNVRIEHVTHSKCRDDFLRRVKENSAKAKAARESGERVQLKRLPLQPREARLVSTKKNVPTTITAIPYDTSVNNDQASRRKHVPVAVERHVEPWLHFIAGGLGGMAGALATSPLDVLRTRQQLYGIQHTAHYRAPTGVVARALQPLVTTGSILKDLCVREGARGWFAGLGPALVGIVPSRAIQFFTYANGKQVLSQWNGGKESPLIHLSAAAIAAVVTTTATSPIWMVKTRMQVSKGKYHSSISCLRTIIEKEGLFGLYKGTSAAYLGASESAIQWVIYEQLKRALGTRTASPYGKTMSDWFEYFGAAAVSKLLASVITYPHEVLRTRLRQPPDDRGVVKYKGLVNSTKIIFAEEGFRGFYGGLTPHLLRTVPNASIMFLAYELVVYYFGSTKTLSKR
;
A
#
# COMPACT_ATOMS: atom_id res chain seq x y z
N MET A 1 -60.93 -1.05 4.80
CA MET A 1 -60.43 0.33 5.02
C MET A 1 -60.95 1.21 3.90
N PRO A 2 -61.70 2.29 4.19
CA PRO A 2 -62.17 3.20 3.15
C PRO A 2 -60.96 3.82 2.45
N HIS A 3 -60.95 3.77 1.11
CA HIS A 3 -59.87 4.36 0.32
C HIS A 3 -59.95 5.88 0.42
N SER A 4 -59.08 6.49 1.23
CA SER A 4 -58.93 7.95 1.21
C SER A 4 -58.38 8.36 -0.17
N PHE A 5 -59.19 9.09 -0.95
CA PHE A 5 -58.81 9.62 -2.28
C PHE A 5 -57.95 10.90 -2.20
N GLY A 6 -57.12 11.01 -1.17
CA GLY A 6 -56.24 12.17 -1.00
C GLY A 6 -55.07 12.20 -1.99
N TYR A 7 -54.35 13.32 -2.03
CA TYR A 7 -53.15 13.52 -2.88
C TYR A 7 -52.06 12.45 -2.69
N ARG A 8 -52.06 11.75 -1.55
CA ARG A 8 -51.13 10.68 -1.19
C ARG A 8 -51.79 9.29 -1.15
N ALA A 9 -52.94 9.14 -1.79
CA ALA A 9 -53.60 7.84 -1.93
C ALA A 9 -52.70 6.86 -2.70
N ARG A 10 -52.57 5.64 -2.15
CA ARG A 10 -51.83 4.51 -2.73
C ARG A 10 -50.31 4.69 -2.82
N THR A 11 -49.71 5.52 -1.97
CA THR A 11 -48.25 5.77 -1.99
C THR A 11 -47.45 5.03 -0.91
N ARG A 12 -48.11 4.28 -0.01
CA ARG A 12 -47.48 3.58 1.12
C ARG A 12 -46.30 2.70 0.69
N HIS A 13 -46.48 1.86 -0.34
CA HIS A 13 -45.41 1.00 -0.87
C HIS A 13 -44.51 1.71 -1.87
N MET A 14 -45.01 2.77 -2.52
CA MET A 14 -44.29 3.49 -3.58
C MET A 14 -43.14 4.35 -3.05
N PHE A 15 -43.31 4.94 -1.85
CA PHE A 15 -42.27 5.71 -1.17
C PHE A 15 -41.60 4.94 -0.02
N ALA A 16 -41.81 3.61 0.04
CA ALA A 16 -41.17 2.76 1.02
C ALA A 16 -39.65 2.75 0.78
N ARG A 17 -38.87 2.74 1.87
CA ARG A 17 -37.42 2.70 1.79
C ARG A 17 -36.95 1.27 1.49
N ASP A 18 -35.82 1.15 0.80
CA ASP A 18 -35.23 -0.15 0.49
C ASP A 18 -34.81 -0.89 1.78
N PHE A 19 -34.66 -2.21 1.69
CA PHE A 19 -34.23 -3.07 2.81
C PHE A 19 -32.95 -2.54 3.48
N ARG A 20 -32.95 -2.52 4.82
CA ARG A 20 -31.84 -2.02 5.68
C ARG A 20 -31.48 -0.54 5.48
N LYS A 21 -32.33 0.26 4.82
CA LYS A 21 -32.17 1.71 4.72
C LYS A 21 -33.17 2.43 5.62
N HIS A 22 -33.21 2.07 6.91
CA HIS A 22 -34.00 2.79 7.92
C HIS A 22 -33.09 3.77 8.69
N GLY A 23 -33.64 4.85 9.27
CA GLY A 23 -32.87 5.85 10.02
C GLY A 23 -32.59 7.17 9.27
N PRO A 24 -31.72 8.05 9.79
CA PRO A 24 -31.46 9.36 9.18
C PRO A 24 -30.88 9.25 7.77
N ILE A 25 -31.13 10.27 6.93
CA ILE A 25 -30.56 10.33 5.58
C ILE A 25 -29.06 10.60 5.68
N HIS A 26 -28.27 9.87 4.90
CA HIS A 26 -26.82 10.02 4.89
C HIS A 26 -26.40 11.42 4.40
N LEU A 27 -25.41 12.03 5.05
CA LEU A 27 -24.92 13.39 4.74
C LEU A 27 -24.51 13.57 3.27
N SER A 28 -24.05 12.50 2.62
CA SER A 28 -23.70 12.50 1.20
C SER A 28 -24.84 12.94 0.28
N THR A 29 -26.11 12.79 0.68
CA THR A 29 -27.25 13.25 -0.13
C THR A 29 -27.31 14.76 -0.20
N TYR A 30 -26.98 15.45 0.89
CA TYR A 30 -26.97 16.91 0.98
C TYR A 30 -25.76 17.55 0.32
N LEU A 31 -24.63 16.84 0.27
CA LEU A 31 -23.39 17.31 -0.35
C LEU A 31 -23.37 17.15 -1.88
N LYS A 32 -24.39 16.55 -2.49
CA LYS A 32 -24.50 16.41 -3.94
C LYS A 32 -24.75 17.75 -4.60
N THR A 33 -23.86 18.12 -5.51
CA THR A 33 -24.00 19.30 -6.35
C THR A 33 -24.85 18.96 -7.59
N TYR A 34 -25.82 19.82 -7.87
CA TYR A 34 -26.67 19.77 -9.07
C TYR A 34 -26.46 21.05 -9.87
N LYS A 35 -26.44 20.93 -11.19
CA LYS A 35 -26.32 22.03 -12.14
C LYS A 35 -27.53 22.05 -13.07
N VAL A 36 -27.82 23.23 -13.62
CA VAL A 36 -28.83 23.37 -14.68
C VAL A 36 -28.38 22.56 -15.90
N GLY A 37 -29.28 21.74 -16.45
CA GLY A 37 -29.01 20.82 -17.55
C GLY A 37 -28.68 19.38 -17.12
N ASP A 38 -28.50 19.11 -15.83
CA ASP A 38 -28.28 17.74 -15.34
C ASP A 38 -29.55 16.88 -15.53
N ILE A 39 -29.34 15.59 -15.84
CA ILE A 39 -30.43 14.62 -15.95
C ILE A 39 -30.58 13.91 -14.62
N VAL A 40 -31.77 14.01 -14.04
CA VAL A 40 -32.04 13.51 -12.70
C VAL A 40 -33.29 12.63 -12.67
N ASP A 41 -33.25 11.62 -11.80
CA ASP A 41 -34.38 10.78 -11.46
C ASP A 41 -35.06 11.31 -10.18
N ILE A 42 -36.37 11.46 -10.24
CA ILE A 42 -37.19 11.84 -9.09
C ILE A 42 -37.58 10.57 -8.33
N LYS A 43 -36.93 10.30 -7.20
CA LYS A 43 -37.23 9.18 -6.31
C LYS A 43 -37.62 9.71 -4.93
N GLY A 44 -38.92 9.81 -4.69
CA GLY A 44 -39.47 10.21 -3.39
C GLY A 44 -39.03 9.27 -2.25
N ASP A 45 -38.52 9.85 -1.17
CA ASP A 45 -38.10 9.16 0.05
C ASP A 45 -39.13 9.47 1.14
N GLY A 46 -39.84 8.45 1.64
CA GLY A 46 -40.87 8.62 2.65
C GLY A 46 -40.38 9.17 4.00
N ALA A 47 -39.07 9.18 4.26
CA ALA A 47 -38.50 9.77 5.48
C ALA A 47 -38.60 11.31 5.50
N VAL A 48 -38.63 11.96 4.33
CA VAL A 48 -38.71 13.43 4.21
C VAL A 48 -40.05 13.81 3.59
N GLN A 49 -40.88 14.51 4.36
CA GLN A 49 -42.21 14.90 3.91
C GLN A 49 -42.22 16.21 3.13
N LYS A 50 -41.19 17.06 3.33
CA LYS A 50 -41.07 18.38 2.71
C LYS A 50 -40.63 18.23 1.25
N GLY A 51 -41.36 18.87 0.34
CA GLY A 51 -41.07 18.82 -1.10
C GLY A 51 -41.15 17.42 -1.72
N LEU A 52 -41.92 16.52 -1.08
CA LEU A 52 -42.19 15.18 -1.59
C LEU A 52 -42.95 15.28 -2.94
N PRO A 53 -42.45 14.66 -4.02
CA PRO A 53 -43.09 14.74 -5.32
C PRO A 53 -44.44 14.01 -5.34
N HIS A 54 -45.36 14.46 -6.18
CA HIS A 54 -46.60 13.72 -6.44
C HIS A 54 -46.29 12.35 -7.06
N LYS A 55 -47.07 11.31 -6.71
CA LYS A 55 -46.87 9.91 -7.14
C LYS A 55 -46.61 9.71 -8.63
N PHE A 56 -47.21 10.57 -9.46
CA PHE A 56 -47.01 10.54 -10.92
C PHE A 56 -45.55 10.78 -11.35
N TYR A 57 -44.82 11.62 -10.62
CA TYR A 57 -43.44 11.99 -10.93
C TYR A 57 -42.41 11.04 -10.31
N HIS A 58 -42.84 10.14 -9.41
CA HIS A 58 -41.94 9.15 -8.83
C HIS A 58 -41.43 8.18 -9.92
N GLY A 59 -40.12 7.96 -9.95
CA GLY A 59 -39.44 7.14 -10.95
C GLY A 59 -39.36 7.79 -12.35
N ARG A 60 -39.73 9.06 -12.49
CA ARG A 60 -39.57 9.79 -13.75
C ARG A 60 -38.21 10.47 -13.79
N THR A 61 -37.58 10.39 -14.95
CA THR A 61 -36.39 11.15 -15.28
C THR A 61 -36.78 12.51 -15.85
N GLY A 62 -36.04 13.55 -15.48
CA GLY A 62 -36.23 14.90 -15.99
C GLY A 62 -34.93 15.68 -16.06
N VAL A 63 -35.01 16.90 -16.56
CA VAL A 63 -33.86 17.80 -16.71
C VAL A 63 -33.96 18.93 -15.70
N VAL A 64 -32.87 19.21 -15.01
CA VAL A 64 -32.80 20.30 -14.04
C VAL A 64 -32.84 21.65 -14.76
N TYR A 65 -33.82 22.49 -14.44
CA TYR A 65 -33.93 23.85 -14.99
C TYR A 65 -33.55 24.94 -14.00
N ASN A 66 -33.65 24.66 -12.70
CA ASN A 66 -33.31 25.61 -11.64
C ASN A 66 -32.75 24.87 -10.42
N VAL A 67 -31.82 25.49 -9.71
CA VAL A 67 -31.20 24.95 -8.50
C VAL A 67 -31.27 26.01 -7.41
N THR A 68 -31.82 25.63 -6.25
CA THR A 68 -31.93 26.50 -5.06
C THR A 68 -31.11 25.92 -3.92
N LYS A 69 -31.00 26.64 -2.79
CA LYS A 69 -30.25 26.20 -1.60
C LYS A 69 -30.70 24.84 -1.04
N SER A 70 -31.96 24.44 -1.25
CA SER A 70 -32.51 23.19 -0.65
C SER A 70 -33.35 22.32 -1.60
N ALA A 71 -33.56 22.77 -2.84
CA ALA A 71 -34.40 22.10 -3.80
C ALA A 71 -33.91 22.27 -5.24
N VAL A 72 -34.32 21.36 -6.10
CA VAL A 72 -34.02 21.32 -7.51
C VAL A 72 -35.34 21.40 -8.28
N GLY A 73 -35.42 22.31 -9.24
CA GLY A 73 -36.50 22.39 -10.21
C GLY A 73 -36.22 21.46 -11.37
N VAL A 74 -37.11 20.50 -11.62
CA VAL A 74 -36.98 19.47 -12.65
C VAL A 74 -38.12 19.60 -13.67
N ILE A 75 -37.78 19.64 -14.96
CA ILE A 75 -38.74 19.55 -16.06
C ILE A 75 -38.99 18.07 -16.35
N VAL A 76 -40.27 17.67 -16.29
CA VAL A 76 -40.73 16.33 -16.62
C VAL A 76 -41.90 16.41 -17.57
N HIS A 77 -41.90 15.58 -18.62
CA HIS A 77 -43.06 15.46 -19.51
C HIS A 77 -44.13 14.58 -18.88
N LYS A 78 -45.34 15.13 -18.77
CA LYS A 78 -46.55 14.40 -18.33
C LYS A 78 -47.50 14.27 -19.50
N ARG A 79 -47.91 13.04 -19.81
CA ARG A 79 -49.01 12.79 -20.76
C ARG A 79 -50.32 13.26 -20.14
N VAL A 80 -51.03 14.16 -20.83
CA VAL A 80 -52.37 14.65 -20.48
C VAL A 80 -53.24 14.49 -21.73
N GLY A 81 -54.15 13.50 -21.69
CA GLY A 81 -54.86 13.04 -22.88
C GLY A 81 -53.89 12.51 -23.95
N ASN A 82 -53.99 13.06 -25.16
CA ASN A 82 -53.17 12.68 -26.32
C ASN A 82 -51.90 13.53 -26.51
N ARG A 83 -51.61 14.47 -25.60
CA ARG A 83 -50.45 15.37 -25.71
C ARG A 83 -49.50 15.21 -24.52
N TYR A 84 -48.21 15.44 -24.75
CA TYR A 84 -47.21 15.54 -23.70
C TYR A 84 -47.06 17.00 -23.30
N LEU A 85 -47.32 17.30 -22.02
CA LEU A 85 -47.13 18.63 -21.46
C LEU A 85 -45.87 18.64 -20.61
N GLU A 86 -45.04 19.66 -20.80
CA GLU A 86 -43.96 19.97 -19.87
C GLU A 86 -44.53 20.40 -18.52
N LYS A 87 -44.05 19.76 -17.46
CA LYS A 87 -44.37 20.13 -16.08
C LYS A 87 -43.08 20.45 -15.36
N ARG A 88 -43.04 21.63 -14.75
CA ARG A 88 -41.98 22.07 -13.87
C ARG A 88 -42.32 21.63 -12.45
N VAL A 89 -41.47 20.83 -11.85
CA VAL A 89 -41.68 20.26 -10.51
C VAL A 89 -40.51 20.67 -9.62
N ASN A 90 -40.81 21.32 -8.51
CA ASN A 90 -39.80 21.67 -7.50
C ASN A 90 -39.75 20.56 -6.45
N VAL A 91 -38.59 19.92 -6.34
CA VAL A 91 -38.38 18.75 -5.49
C VAL A 91 -37.18 18.99 -4.59
N ARG A 92 -37.24 18.62 -3.31
CA ARG A 92 -36.06 18.74 -2.43
C ARG A 92 -34.97 17.74 -2.81
N ILE A 93 -33.73 18.09 -2.47
CA ILE A 93 -32.52 17.35 -2.84
C ILE A 93 -32.57 15.89 -2.40
N GLU A 94 -33.25 15.58 -1.29
CA GLU A 94 -33.40 14.22 -0.77
C GLU A 94 -34.19 13.28 -1.69
N HIS A 95 -35.02 13.82 -2.57
CA HIS A 95 -35.87 13.04 -3.49
C HIS A 95 -35.35 13.04 -4.93
N VAL A 96 -34.15 13.56 -5.14
CA VAL A 96 -33.54 13.70 -6.46
C VAL A 96 -32.22 12.94 -6.47
N THR A 97 -31.97 12.20 -7.54
CA THR A 97 -30.70 11.50 -7.77
C THR A 97 -30.23 11.71 -9.20
N HIS A 98 -28.93 11.87 -9.42
CA HIS A 98 -28.35 11.86 -10.77
C HIS A 98 -28.71 10.58 -11.52
N SER A 99 -29.24 10.72 -12.72
CA SER A 99 -29.63 9.60 -13.56
C SER A 99 -28.44 9.06 -14.33
N LYS A 100 -28.34 7.74 -14.44
CA LYS A 100 -27.31 7.04 -15.23
C LYS A 100 -27.78 6.71 -16.65
N CYS A 101 -28.98 7.12 -17.03
CA CYS A 101 -29.59 6.73 -18.31
C CYS A 101 -28.78 7.18 -19.54
N ARG A 102 -28.00 8.25 -19.42
CA ARG A 102 -27.16 8.79 -20.50
C ARG A 102 -25.71 8.29 -20.47
N ASP A 103 -25.26 7.70 -19.35
CA ASP A 103 -23.87 7.26 -19.18
C ASP A 103 -23.49 6.18 -20.20
N ASP A 104 -24.38 5.20 -20.40
CA ASP A 104 -24.17 4.12 -21.38
C ASP A 104 -24.08 4.66 -22.81
N PHE A 105 -24.86 5.69 -23.14
CA PHE A 105 -24.79 6.35 -24.43
C PHE A 105 -23.46 7.09 -24.61
N LEU A 106 -23.04 7.89 -23.62
CA LEU A 106 -21.80 8.66 -23.68
C LEU A 106 -20.57 7.77 -23.72
N ARG A 107 -20.54 6.72 -22.88
CA ARG A 107 -19.48 5.70 -22.90
C ARG A 107 -19.37 5.06 -24.29
N ARG A 108 -20.50 4.70 -24.89
CA ARG A 108 -20.53 4.16 -26.26
C ARG A 108 -20.02 5.16 -27.30
N VAL A 109 -20.39 6.43 -27.22
CA VAL A 109 -19.90 7.45 -28.17
C VAL A 109 -18.37 7.53 -28.09
N LYS A 110 -17.80 7.51 -26.88
CA LYS A 110 -16.36 7.52 -26.65
C LYS A 110 -15.67 6.23 -27.13
N GLU A 111 -16.28 5.07 -26.88
CA GLU A 111 -15.76 3.79 -27.38
C GLU A 111 -15.79 3.71 -28.91
N ASN A 112 -16.88 4.19 -29.53
CA ASN A 112 -17.02 4.20 -30.98
C ASN A 112 -16.02 5.17 -31.63
N SER A 113 -15.79 6.35 -31.04
CA SER A 113 -14.78 7.28 -31.57
C SER A 113 -13.36 6.72 -31.44
N ALA A 114 -13.05 6.04 -30.34
CA ALA A 114 -11.77 5.35 -30.16
C ALA A 114 -11.58 4.21 -31.18
N LYS A 115 -12.61 3.39 -31.39
CA LYS A 115 -12.60 2.31 -32.40
C LYS A 115 -12.45 2.86 -33.82
N ALA A 116 -13.16 3.94 -34.15
CA ALA A 116 -13.05 4.60 -35.46
C ALA A 116 -11.64 5.17 -35.70
N LYS A 117 -11.03 5.75 -34.65
CA LYS A 117 -9.65 6.25 -34.71
C LYS A 117 -8.64 5.11 -34.92
N ALA A 118 -8.76 4.04 -34.13
CA ALA A 118 -7.89 2.86 -34.26
C ALA A 118 -8.00 2.21 -35.64
N ALA A 119 -9.23 2.09 -36.18
CA ALA A 119 -9.50 1.58 -37.52
C ALA A 119 -8.84 2.44 -38.61
N ARG A 120 -8.86 3.76 -38.45
CA ARG A 120 -8.20 4.70 -39.37
C ARG A 120 -6.68 4.57 -39.33
N GLU A 121 -6.10 4.28 -38.17
CA GLU A 121 -4.66 4.06 -37.99
C GLU A 121 -4.20 2.69 -38.52
N SER A 122 -5.01 1.65 -38.36
CA SER A 122 -4.71 0.29 -38.86
C SER A 122 -5.08 0.05 -40.32
N GLY A 123 -5.89 0.94 -40.92
CA GLY A 123 -6.41 0.76 -42.29
C GLY A 123 -7.57 -0.23 -42.41
N GLU A 124 -8.08 -0.76 -41.29
CA GLU A 124 -9.18 -1.73 -41.26
C GLU A 124 -10.55 -1.04 -41.20
N ARG A 125 -11.61 -1.70 -41.72
CA ARG A 125 -13.00 -1.22 -41.58
C ARG A 125 -13.64 -1.81 -40.32
N VAL A 126 -14.18 -0.97 -39.44
CA VAL A 126 -14.84 -1.40 -38.19
C VAL A 126 -16.36 -1.15 -38.22
N GLN A 127 -17.14 -2.16 -37.83
CA GLN A 127 -18.60 -2.07 -37.69
C GLN A 127 -18.99 -1.51 -36.31
N LEU A 128 -19.56 -0.29 -36.27
CA LEU A 128 -19.94 0.41 -35.03
C LEU A 128 -21.43 0.23 -34.65
N LYS A 129 -22.19 -0.56 -35.43
CA LYS A 129 -23.61 -0.84 -35.18
C LYS A 129 -23.77 -1.79 -33.99
N ARG A 130 -24.86 -1.64 -33.25
CA ARG A 130 -25.24 -2.59 -32.18
C ARG A 130 -25.65 -3.89 -32.85
N LEU A 131 -24.87 -4.95 -32.62
CA LEU A 131 -25.27 -6.31 -32.95
C LEU A 131 -25.78 -6.98 -31.67
N PRO A 132 -26.87 -7.77 -31.75
CA PRO A 132 -27.31 -8.58 -30.64
C PRO A 132 -26.18 -9.55 -30.26
N LEU A 133 -26.05 -9.83 -28.95
CA LEU A 133 -25.08 -10.80 -28.47
C LEU A 133 -25.45 -12.17 -29.06
N GLN A 134 -24.54 -12.76 -29.83
CA GLN A 134 -24.76 -14.09 -30.38
C GLN A 134 -24.74 -15.14 -29.25
N PRO A 135 -25.42 -16.29 -29.44
CA PRO A 135 -25.29 -17.42 -28.54
C PRO A 135 -23.82 -17.78 -28.32
N ARG A 136 -23.49 -18.29 -27.14
CA ARG A 136 -22.14 -18.81 -26.89
C ARG A 136 -21.84 -19.90 -27.91
N GLU A 137 -20.67 -19.83 -28.53
CA GLU A 137 -20.22 -20.86 -29.46
C GLU A 137 -20.23 -22.25 -28.79
N ALA A 138 -20.64 -23.25 -29.54
CA ALA A 138 -20.61 -24.63 -29.08
C ALA A 138 -19.16 -25.02 -28.75
N ARG A 139 -18.94 -25.54 -27.54
CA ARG A 139 -17.63 -26.07 -27.14
C ARG A 139 -17.80 -27.49 -26.63
N LEU A 140 -16.91 -28.37 -27.05
CA LEU A 140 -16.82 -29.72 -26.51
C LEU A 140 -16.34 -29.64 -25.06
N VAL A 141 -17.18 -30.11 -24.14
CA VAL A 141 -16.82 -30.23 -22.72
C VAL A 141 -16.14 -31.59 -22.53
N SER A 142 -14.82 -31.59 -22.35
CA SER A 142 -14.07 -32.82 -22.13
C SER A 142 -14.33 -33.39 -20.73
N THR A 143 -14.67 -34.67 -20.65
CA THR A 143 -14.86 -35.42 -19.40
C THR A 143 -13.56 -35.79 -18.70
N LYS A 144 -12.39 -35.65 -19.35
CA LYS A 144 -11.08 -36.03 -18.78
C LYS A 144 -10.69 -35.23 -17.53
N LYS A 145 -11.16 -33.98 -17.40
CA LYS A 145 -10.91 -33.10 -16.23
C LYS A 145 -12.20 -32.54 -15.61
N ASN A 146 -13.37 -32.97 -16.08
CA ASN A 146 -14.67 -32.43 -15.68
C ASN A 146 -15.68 -33.58 -15.61
N VAL A 147 -15.53 -34.42 -14.59
CA VAL A 147 -16.38 -35.59 -14.37
C VAL A 147 -17.82 -35.11 -14.13
N PRO A 148 -18.81 -35.63 -14.87
CA PRO A 148 -20.21 -35.25 -14.67
C PRO A 148 -20.65 -35.63 -13.25
N THR A 149 -20.86 -34.66 -12.37
CA THR A 149 -21.50 -34.90 -11.08
C THR A 149 -23.01 -34.79 -11.21
N THR A 150 -23.72 -35.89 -10.96
CA THR A 150 -25.16 -35.91 -10.75
C THR A 150 -25.49 -35.11 -9.49
N ILE A 151 -26.29 -34.06 -9.63
CA ILE A 151 -26.73 -33.24 -8.50
C ILE A 151 -28.05 -33.85 -8.01
N THR A 152 -27.99 -34.67 -6.96
CA THR A 152 -29.18 -35.05 -6.17
C THR A 152 -29.46 -33.96 -5.13
N ALA A 153 -30.72 -33.84 -4.70
CA ALA A 153 -31.07 -32.95 -3.59
C ALA A 153 -30.44 -33.52 -2.31
N ILE A 154 -29.51 -32.79 -1.70
CA ILE A 154 -28.87 -33.19 -0.43
C ILE A 154 -29.79 -32.70 0.70
N PRO A 155 -30.19 -33.57 1.66
CA PRO A 155 -30.87 -33.15 2.89
C PRO A 155 -30.02 -32.14 3.66
N TYR A 156 -30.65 -31.19 4.33
CA TYR A 156 -29.96 -30.08 5.01
C TYR A 156 -29.09 -30.61 6.17
N ASP A 157 -27.79 -30.74 5.94
CA ASP A 157 -26.81 -31.13 6.96
C ASP A 157 -26.23 -29.86 7.62
N THR A 158 -26.38 -29.75 8.94
CA THR A 158 -25.90 -28.61 9.75
C THR A 158 -24.46 -28.77 10.22
N SER A 159 -23.76 -29.83 9.80
CA SER A 159 -22.34 -29.99 10.06
C SER A 159 -21.50 -29.20 9.05
N VAL A 160 -20.85 -28.14 9.53
CA VAL A 160 -19.92 -27.31 8.75
C VAL A 160 -18.66 -28.12 8.46
N ASN A 161 -18.67 -28.91 7.37
CA ASN A 161 -17.48 -29.52 6.79
C ASN A 161 -17.19 -28.93 5.41
N ASN A 162 -15.89 -28.75 5.18
CA ASN A 162 -15.27 -27.67 4.41
C ASN A 162 -15.20 -27.93 2.89
N ASP A 163 -16.15 -28.66 2.30
CA ASP A 163 -16.00 -29.25 0.96
C ASP A 163 -16.73 -28.51 -0.18
N GLN A 164 -17.05 -27.22 0.00
CA GLN A 164 -17.60 -26.38 -1.08
C GLN A 164 -16.54 -25.74 -2.00
N ALA A 165 -15.25 -26.00 -1.78
CA ALA A 165 -14.18 -25.35 -2.52
C ALA A 165 -14.01 -25.80 -3.99
N SER A 166 -14.69 -26.88 -4.42
CA SER A 166 -14.45 -27.50 -5.74
C SER A 166 -15.47 -27.13 -6.83
N ARG A 167 -16.55 -26.40 -6.54
CA ARG A 167 -17.59 -26.08 -7.54
C ARG A 167 -17.61 -24.60 -7.93
N ARG A 168 -17.31 -24.37 -9.21
CA ARG A 168 -17.35 -23.13 -10.00
C ARG A 168 -16.22 -22.13 -9.71
N LYS A 169 -15.19 -22.17 -10.55
CA LYS A 169 -14.40 -20.97 -10.86
C LYS A 169 -14.31 -20.85 -12.38
N HIS A 170 -15.07 -19.90 -12.93
CA HIS A 170 -14.69 -19.28 -14.20
C HIS A 170 -13.28 -18.74 -13.97
N VAL A 171 -12.28 -19.27 -14.68
CA VAL A 171 -10.93 -18.68 -14.66
C VAL A 171 -11.08 -17.32 -15.35
N PRO A 172 -10.98 -16.18 -14.63
CA PRO A 172 -10.87 -14.92 -15.33
C PRO A 172 -9.59 -14.98 -16.15
N VAL A 173 -9.67 -14.65 -17.44
CA VAL A 173 -8.47 -14.37 -18.24
C VAL A 173 -7.66 -13.36 -17.43
N ALA A 174 -6.48 -13.76 -16.96
CA ALA A 174 -5.61 -12.90 -16.17
C ALA A 174 -5.27 -11.69 -17.05
N VAL A 175 -5.91 -10.55 -16.75
CA VAL A 175 -5.54 -9.27 -17.34
C VAL A 175 -4.23 -8.90 -16.66
N GLU A 176 -3.10 -9.33 -17.24
CA GLU A 176 -1.80 -8.84 -16.82
C GLU A 176 -1.76 -7.34 -17.09
N ARG A 177 -1.73 -6.55 -16.01
CA ARG A 177 -1.52 -5.11 -16.09
C ARG A 177 -0.08 -4.89 -16.51
N HIS A 178 0.13 -4.54 -17.78
CA HIS A 178 1.43 -4.12 -18.24
C HIS A 178 1.71 -2.73 -17.65
N VAL A 179 2.65 -2.65 -16.72
CA VAL A 179 3.05 -1.41 -16.05
C VAL A 179 4.38 -0.96 -16.62
N GLU A 180 4.48 0.32 -16.97
CA GLU A 180 5.71 0.87 -17.51
C GLU A 180 6.83 0.85 -16.44
N PRO A 181 8.09 0.53 -16.80
CA PRO A 181 9.20 0.43 -15.84
C PRO A 181 9.42 1.67 -14.96
N TRP A 182 9.19 2.87 -15.50
CA TRP A 182 9.31 4.12 -14.75
C TRP A 182 8.23 4.25 -13.66
N LEU A 183 7.05 3.65 -13.86
CA LEU A 183 5.99 3.67 -12.86
C LEU A 183 6.35 2.78 -11.67
N HIS A 184 7.00 1.63 -11.90
CA HIS A 184 7.53 0.80 -10.82
C HIS A 184 8.57 1.56 -9.99
N PHE A 185 9.42 2.36 -10.64
CA PHE A 185 10.41 3.20 -9.96
C PHE A 185 9.75 4.27 -9.08
N ILE A 186 8.76 5.00 -9.59
CA ILE A 186 8.04 6.02 -8.83
C ILE A 186 7.21 5.41 -7.70
N ALA A 187 6.49 4.33 -7.98
CA ALA A 187 5.72 3.60 -6.98
C ALA A 187 6.61 3.07 -5.85
N GLY A 188 7.80 2.55 -6.19
CA GLY A 188 8.80 2.12 -5.22
C GLY A 188 9.37 3.28 -4.39
N GLY A 189 9.65 4.42 -5.03
CA GLY A 189 10.11 5.64 -4.37
C GLY A 189 9.09 6.19 -3.37
N LEU A 190 7.85 6.42 -3.84
CA LEU A 190 6.74 6.91 -3.00
C LEU A 190 6.39 5.93 -1.88
N GLY A 191 6.37 4.61 -2.17
CA GLY A 191 6.16 3.59 -1.16
C GLY A 191 7.25 3.60 -0.08
N GLY A 192 8.52 3.73 -0.49
CA GLY A 192 9.63 3.87 0.45
C GLY A 192 9.52 5.11 1.33
N MET A 193 9.13 6.25 0.75
CA MET A 193 8.92 7.50 1.48
C MET A 193 7.75 7.40 2.47
N ALA A 194 6.63 6.80 2.07
CA ALA A 194 5.47 6.59 2.94
C ALA A 194 5.80 5.68 4.14
N GLY A 195 6.53 4.58 3.90
CA GLY A 195 7.02 3.70 4.96
C GLY A 195 7.95 4.42 5.94
N ALA A 196 8.91 5.20 5.42
CA ALA A 196 9.84 5.97 6.24
C ALA A 196 9.14 7.05 7.08
N LEU A 197 8.13 7.73 6.54
CA LEU A 197 7.31 8.70 7.25
C LEU A 197 6.57 8.05 8.42
N ALA A 198 5.80 6.98 8.14
CA ALA A 198 4.97 6.31 9.13
C ALA A 198 5.80 5.65 10.24
N THR A 199 7.01 5.19 9.92
CA THR A 199 7.87 4.46 10.86
C THR A 199 9.01 5.28 11.45
N SER A 200 9.07 6.58 11.14
CA SER A 200 10.08 7.51 11.64
C SER A 200 10.23 7.54 13.17
N PRO A 201 9.16 7.49 14.00
CA PRO A 201 9.33 7.54 15.46
C PRO A 201 10.10 6.32 15.99
N LEU A 202 9.83 5.13 15.44
CA LEU A 202 10.52 3.90 15.79
C LEU A 202 11.97 3.90 15.27
N ASP A 203 12.21 4.52 14.11
CA ASP A 203 13.54 4.71 13.53
C ASP A 203 14.43 5.60 14.42
N VAL A 204 13.88 6.71 14.93
CA VAL A 204 14.58 7.61 15.88
C VAL A 204 14.85 6.89 17.20
N LEU A 205 13.85 6.20 17.75
CA LEU A 205 14.02 5.47 19.01
C LEU A 205 15.09 4.38 18.89
N ARG A 206 15.03 3.57 17.82
CA ARG A 206 16.02 2.53 17.53
C ARG A 206 17.42 3.10 17.51
N THR A 207 17.66 4.14 16.70
CA THR A 207 19.00 4.70 16.54
C THR A 207 19.57 5.28 17.82
N ARG A 208 18.72 5.88 18.67
CA ARG A 208 19.13 6.35 20.00
C ARG A 208 19.46 5.20 20.95
N GLN A 209 18.62 4.17 21.02
CA GLN A 209 18.88 2.99 21.86
C GLN A 209 20.13 2.22 21.42
N GLN A 210 20.39 2.14 20.11
CA GLN A 210 21.61 1.55 19.56
C GLN A 210 22.87 2.33 19.95
N LEU A 211 22.76 3.61 20.35
CA LEU A 211 23.89 4.50 20.64
C LEU A 211 24.12 4.76 22.13
N TYR A 212 23.06 4.88 22.92
CA TYR A 212 23.16 5.08 24.37
C TYR A 212 23.30 3.77 25.16
N GLY A 213 23.22 2.62 24.48
CA GLY A 213 23.28 1.31 25.13
C GLY A 213 22.11 1.07 26.09
N ILE A 214 22.18 -0.03 26.83
CA ILE A 214 21.13 -0.50 27.76
C ILE A 214 21.01 0.38 29.02
N GLN A 215 21.91 1.34 29.23
CA GLN A 215 22.03 2.11 30.48
C GLN A 215 20.75 2.90 30.85
N HIS A 216 19.90 3.27 29.88
CA HIS A 216 18.61 3.93 30.16
C HIS A 216 17.43 2.98 30.43
N THR A 217 17.61 1.65 30.36
CA THR A 217 16.53 0.68 30.64
C THR A 217 16.48 0.23 32.10
N ALA A 218 17.41 0.70 32.95
CA ALA A 218 17.59 0.24 34.32
C ALA A 218 16.47 0.64 35.30
N HIS A 219 15.49 1.47 34.91
CA HIS A 219 14.47 1.99 35.84
C HIS A 219 13.10 1.28 35.83
N TYR A 220 12.93 0.19 35.08
CA TYR A 220 11.66 -0.55 35.09
C TYR A 220 11.78 -1.86 35.87
N ARG A 221 11.03 -1.97 36.99
CA ARG A 221 10.86 -3.23 37.75
C ARG A 221 10.40 -4.34 36.80
N ALA A 222 11.12 -5.46 36.81
CA ALA A 222 10.75 -6.63 36.03
C ALA A 222 9.42 -7.19 36.56
N PRO A 223 8.38 -7.34 35.71
CA PRO A 223 7.12 -7.91 36.15
C PRO A 223 7.27 -9.43 36.41
N THR A 224 6.54 -9.95 37.39
CA THR A 224 6.65 -11.33 37.89
C THR A 224 6.00 -12.38 36.98
N GLY A 225 5.13 -11.99 36.04
CA GLY A 225 4.43 -12.92 35.14
C GLY A 225 5.15 -13.19 33.81
N VAL A 226 5.11 -14.43 33.31
CA VAL A 226 5.75 -14.85 32.05
C VAL A 226 5.28 -14.03 30.84
N VAL A 227 3.95 -13.81 30.72
CA VAL A 227 3.35 -12.99 29.65
C VAL A 227 3.75 -11.52 29.80
N ALA A 228 3.77 -11.00 31.03
CA ALA A 228 4.16 -9.63 31.31
C ALA A 228 5.65 -9.40 30.98
N ARG A 229 6.51 -10.41 31.19
CA ARG A 229 7.93 -10.37 30.83
C ARG A 229 8.17 -10.43 29.32
N ALA A 230 7.31 -11.16 28.58
CA ALA A 230 7.34 -11.17 27.11
C ALA A 230 6.87 -9.85 26.48
N LEU A 231 5.88 -9.19 27.09
CA LEU A 231 5.35 -7.89 26.62
C LEU A 231 6.13 -6.69 27.17
N GLN A 232 6.95 -6.86 28.20
CA GLN A 232 7.74 -5.78 28.83
C GLN A 232 8.52 -4.94 27.79
N PRO A 233 9.26 -5.52 26.82
CA PRO A 233 10.01 -4.72 25.86
C PRO A 233 9.11 -3.81 25.01
N LEU A 234 7.88 -4.23 24.73
CA LEU A 234 6.90 -3.45 23.98
C LEU A 234 6.37 -2.27 24.79
N VAL A 235 6.00 -2.53 26.05
CA VAL A 235 5.50 -1.50 26.97
C VAL A 235 6.58 -0.46 27.25
N THR A 236 7.83 -0.90 27.49
CA THR A 236 8.97 -0.01 27.70
C THR A 236 9.29 0.81 26.45
N THR A 237 9.17 0.24 25.25
CA THR A 237 9.34 0.99 24.00
C THR A 237 8.28 2.10 23.89
N GLY A 238 7.02 1.79 24.21
CA GLY A 238 5.91 2.76 24.20
C GLY A 238 6.08 3.88 25.22
N SER A 239 6.55 3.57 26.44
CA SER A 239 6.80 4.61 27.45
C SER A 239 7.96 5.53 27.05
N ILE A 240 9.05 4.98 26.50
CA ILE A 240 10.17 5.80 26.01
C ILE A 240 9.73 6.70 24.84
N LEU A 241 8.87 6.21 23.93
CA LEU A 241 8.31 7.06 22.87
C LEU A 241 7.46 8.21 23.43
N LYS A 242 6.68 7.96 24.48
CA LYS A 242 5.89 8.98 25.16
C LYS A 242 6.81 10.01 25.83
N ASP A 243 7.81 9.56 26.58
CA ASP A 243 8.79 10.44 27.22
C ASP A 243 9.56 11.29 26.21
N LEU A 244 9.90 10.70 25.06
CA LEU A 244 10.53 11.40 23.95
C LEU A 244 9.64 12.52 23.40
N CYS A 245 8.34 12.26 23.24
CA CYS A 245 7.37 13.26 22.78
C CYS A 245 7.23 14.42 23.78
N VAL A 246 7.20 14.11 25.08
CA VAL A 246 7.10 15.12 26.14
C VAL A 246 8.37 15.99 26.21
N ARG A 247 9.55 15.38 26.06
CA ARG A 247 10.85 16.09 26.21
C ARG A 247 11.27 16.89 24.98
N GLU A 248 11.06 16.36 23.77
CA GLU A 248 11.56 16.96 22.52
C GLU A 248 10.44 17.47 21.60
N GLY A 249 9.18 17.23 21.98
CA GLY A 249 8.02 17.56 21.15
C GLY A 249 7.85 16.61 19.96
N ALA A 250 6.71 16.77 19.26
CA ALA A 250 6.36 15.95 18.10
C ALA A 250 7.35 16.05 16.93
N ARG A 251 8.14 17.14 16.86
CA ARG A 251 9.20 17.31 15.85
C ARG A 251 10.38 16.34 16.07
N GLY A 252 10.65 15.93 17.31
CA GLY A 252 11.74 15.01 17.63
C GLY A 252 11.59 13.63 16.97
N TRP A 253 10.34 13.17 16.75
CA TRP A 253 10.04 11.91 16.07
C TRP A 253 10.47 11.87 14.60
N PHE A 254 10.65 13.05 13.98
CA PHE A 254 11.02 13.18 12.57
C PHE A 254 12.46 13.67 12.39
N ALA A 255 13.27 13.66 13.46
CA ALA A 255 14.69 13.99 13.37
C ALA A 255 15.39 13.07 12.35
N GLY A 256 16.13 13.65 11.40
CA GLY A 256 16.82 12.92 10.33
C GLY A 256 15.91 12.34 9.23
N LEU A 257 14.61 12.64 9.21
CA LEU A 257 13.71 12.22 8.14
C LEU A 257 14.07 12.86 6.78
N GLY A 258 14.44 14.14 6.76
CA GLY A 258 14.80 14.86 5.53
C GLY A 258 15.90 14.18 4.72
N PRO A 259 17.09 13.92 5.30
CA PRO A 259 18.14 13.15 4.63
C PRO A 259 17.68 11.76 4.20
N ALA A 260 16.84 11.09 5.01
CA ALA A 260 16.33 9.76 4.68
C ALA A 260 15.48 9.79 3.41
N LEU A 261 14.56 10.75 3.29
CA LEU A 261 13.68 10.90 2.11
C LEU A 261 14.48 11.17 0.84
N VAL A 262 15.46 12.06 0.92
CA VAL A 262 16.36 12.37 -0.22
C VAL A 262 17.18 11.14 -0.62
N GLY A 263 17.57 10.30 0.33
CA GLY A 263 18.41 9.12 0.08
C GLY A 263 17.68 7.91 -0.51
N ILE A 264 16.37 7.77 -0.31
CA ILE A 264 15.62 6.56 -0.71
C ILE A 264 15.67 6.34 -2.23
N VAL A 265 15.33 7.36 -3.01
CA VAL A 265 15.23 7.23 -4.48
C VAL A 265 16.60 7.01 -5.14
N PRO A 266 17.65 7.81 -4.84
CA PRO A 266 18.98 7.56 -5.38
C PRO A 266 19.55 6.22 -4.96
N SER A 267 19.34 5.79 -3.71
CA SER A 267 19.81 4.49 -3.24
C SER A 267 19.21 3.34 -4.07
N ARG A 268 17.92 3.40 -4.37
CA ARG A 268 17.28 2.37 -5.21
C ARG A 268 17.71 2.46 -6.66
N ALA A 269 17.81 3.67 -7.22
CA ALA A 269 18.26 3.88 -8.59
C ALA A 269 19.66 3.30 -8.83
N ILE A 270 20.62 3.64 -7.96
CA ILE A 270 22.00 3.15 -8.05
C ILE A 270 22.02 1.63 -7.88
N GLN A 271 21.27 1.09 -6.92
CA GLN A 271 21.21 -0.35 -6.68
C GLN A 271 20.68 -1.12 -7.90
N PHE A 272 19.58 -0.68 -8.52
CA PHE A 272 19.02 -1.35 -9.69
C PHE A 272 19.91 -1.19 -10.93
N PHE A 273 20.45 0.00 -11.15
CA PHE A 273 21.36 0.25 -12.28
C PHE A 273 22.62 -0.60 -12.18
N THR A 274 23.27 -0.62 -11.02
CA THR A 274 24.49 -1.41 -10.80
C THR A 274 24.22 -2.91 -10.84
N TYR A 275 23.08 -3.36 -10.31
CA TYR A 275 22.68 -4.76 -10.41
C TYR A 275 22.40 -5.19 -11.85
N ALA A 276 21.65 -4.40 -12.62
CA ALA A 276 21.30 -4.72 -14.00
C ALA A 276 22.54 -4.80 -14.90
N ASN A 277 23.41 -3.78 -14.85
CA ASN A 277 24.65 -3.75 -15.61
C ASN A 277 25.64 -4.82 -15.10
N GLY A 278 25.77 -4.99 -13.79
CA GLY A 278 26.62 -6.02 -13.19
C GLY A 278 26.22 -7.42 -13.62
N LYS A 279 24.92 -7.73 -13.60
CA LYS A 279 24.40 -9.01 -14.10
C LYS A 279 24.75 -9.21 -15.58
N GLN A 280 24.59 -8.19 -16.41
CA GLN A 280 24.88 -8.28 -17.84
C GLN A 280 26.37 -8.54 -18.12
N VAL A 281 27.27 -7.80 -17.47
CA VAL A 281 28.72 -7.95 -17.62
C VAL A 281 29.17 -9.33 -17.13
N LEU A 282 28.74 -9.76 -15.94
CA LEU A 282 29.15 -11.06 -15.41
C LEU A 282 28.57 -12.25 -16.20
N SER A 283 27.36 -12.11 -16.75
CA SER A 283 26.76 -13.12 -17.64
C SER A 283 27.54 -13.25 -18.95
N GLN A 284 27.99 -12.13 -19.53
CA GLN A 284 28.83 -12.14 -20.73
C GLN A 284 30.17 -12.86 -20.49
N TRP A 285 30.80 -12.65 -19.32
CA TRP A 285 32.04 -13.32 -18.96
C TRP A 285 31.87 -14.83 -18.69
N ASN A 286 30.66 -15.27 -18.35
CA ASN A 286 30.33 -16.67 -18.11
C ASN A 286 29.73 -17.38 -19.34
N GLY A 287 30.00 -16.88 -20.55
CA GLY A 287 29.49 -17.46 -21.80
C GLY A 287 27.96 -17.42 -21.93
N GLY A 288 27.31 -16.43 -21.31
CA GLY A 288 25.86 -16.20 -21.38
C GLY A 288 25.00 -17.08 -20.48
N LYS A 289 25.58 -17.92 -19.62
CA LYS A 289 24.82 -18.76 -18.67
C LYS A 289 24.55 -18.01 -17.37
N GLU A 290 23.28 -17.82 -17.03
CA GLU A 290 22.84 -17.23 -15.76
C GLU A 290 22.96 -18.25 -14.61
N SER A 291 24.00 -18.13 -13.79
CA SER A 291 24.21 -18.93 -12.58
C SER A 291 23.73 -18.18 -11.33
N PRO A 292 23.20 -18.86 -10.28
CA PRO A 292 22.88 -18.23 -8.99
C PRO A 292 24.05 -17.45 -8.38
N LEU A 293 25.28 -17.89 -8.63
CA LEU A 293 26.49 -17.19 -8.17
C LEU A 293 26.66 -15.82 -8.83
N ILE A 294 26.27 -15.68 -10.10
CA ILE A 294 26.32 -14.40 -10.83
C ILE A 294 25.30 -13.42 -10.25
N HIS A 295 24.12 -13.90 -9.90
CA HIS A 295 23.11 -13.06 -9.25
C HIS A 295 23.59 -12.58 -7.87
N LEU A 296 24.20 -13.46 -7.09
CA LEU A 296 24.75 -13.12 -5.78
C LEU A 296 25.91 -12.13 -5.88
N SER A 297 26.85 -12.33 -6.80
CA SER A 297 27.99 -11.43 -6.98
C SER A 297 27.56 -10.07 -7.54
N ALA A 298 26.65 -10.04 -8.53
CA ALA A 298 26.08 -8.78 -9.04
C ALA A 298 25.32 -8.02 -7.95
N ALA A 299 24.55 -8.72 -7.10
CA ALA A 299 23.86 -8.12 -5.95
C ALA A 299 24.84 -7.59 -4.89
N ALA A 300 25.94 -8.31 -4.62
CA ALA A 300 26.98 -7.86 -3.69
C ALA A 300 27.71 -6.61 -4.20
N ILE A 301 28.10 -6.59 -5.48
CA ILE A 301 28.72 -5.43 -6.13
C ILE A 301 27.75 -4.24 -6.07
N ALA A 302 26.48 -4.44 -6.42
CA ALA A 302 25.47 -3.40 -6.34
C ALA A 302 25.31 -2.85 -4.92
N ALA A 303 25.33 -3.71 -3.90
CA ALA A 303 25.25 -3.33 -2.50
C ALA A 303 26.46 -2.49 -2.05
N VAL A 304 27.68 -2.87 -2.44
CA VAL A 304 28.91 -2.11 -2.13
C VAL A 304 28.91 -0.75 -2.81
N VAL A 305 28.61 -0.69 -4.11
CA VAL A 305 28.57 0.58 -4.87
C VAL A 305 27.51 1.52 -4.31
N THR A 306 26.30 1.00 -4.05
CA THR A 306 25.20 1.79 -3.48
C THR A 306 25.55 2.29 -2.08
N THR A 307 26.13 1.43 -1.23
CA THR A 307 26.52 1.80 0.14
C THR A 307 27.58 2.88 0.12
N THR A 308 28.57 2.78 -0.78
CA THR A 308 29.61 3.80 -0.95
C THR A 308 29.00 5.14 -1.35
N ALA A 309 28.19 5.15 -2.41
CA ALA A 309 27.59 6.37 -2.94
C ALA A 309 26.61 7.05 -1.97
N THR A 310 25.87 6.27 -1.17
CA THR A 310 24.84 6.80 -0.27
C THR A 310 25.31 7.02 1.17
N SER A 311 26.55 6.63 1.50
CA SER A 311 27.07 6.74 2.87
C SER A 311 27.01 8.13 3.48
N PRO A 312 27.33 9.22 2.75
CA PRO A 312 27.20 10.58 3.27
C PRO A 312 25.78 10.91 3.74
N ILE A 313 24.76 10.49 2.98
CA ILE A 313 23.35 10.75 3.31
C ILE A 313 22.96 10.03 4.60
N TRP A 314 23.34 8.75 4.71
CA TRP A 314 23.04 7.95 5.89
C TRP A 314 23.83 8.41 7.13
N MET A 315 25.03 8.97 6.94
CA MET A 315 25.83 9.56 8.01
C MET A 315 25.13 10.79 8.60
N VAL A 316 24.65 11.70 7.74
CA VAL A 316 23.86 12.87 8.17
C VAL A 316 22.58 12.44 8.86
N LYS A 317 21.84 11.46 8.32
CA LYS A 317 20.64 10.89 8.97
C LYS A 317 20.96 10.44 10.41
N THR A 318 21.97 9.57 10.57
CA THR A 318 22.30 9.01 11.88
C THR A 318 22.71 10.10 12.86
N ARG A 319 23.51 11.09 12.47
CA ARG A 319 23.91 12.17 13.38
C ARG A 319 22.76 13.08 13.81
N MET A 320 21.86 13.40 12.88
CA MET A 320 20.66 14.20 13.20
C MET A 320 19.71 13.47 14.14
N GLN A 321 19.60 12.15 14.06
CA GLN A 321 18.73 11.36 14.94
C GLN A 321 19.24 11.33 16.39
N VAL A 322 20.54 11.51 16.58
CA VAL A 322 21.24 11.31 17.86
C VAL A 322 21.49 12.63 18.55
N SER A 323 21.81 13.66 17.77
CA SER A 323 22.17 14.97 18.30
C SER A 323 20.89 15.72 18.67
N LYS A 324 20.64 15.87 19.96
CA LYS A 324 19.48 16.60 20.51
C LYS A 324 19.56 18.08 20.12
N GLY A 325 18.94 18.48 19.02
CA GLY A 325 18.83 19.88 18.60
C GLY A 325 20.14 20.59 18.23
N LYS A 326 21.31 19.95 18.29
CA LYS A 326 22.61 20.55 17.92
C LYS A 326 22.67 21.00 16.45
N TYR A 327 21.83 20.43 15.59
CA TYR A 327 21.77 20.77 14.16
C TYR A 327 20.38 21.26 13.79
N HIS A 328 20.29 22.48 13.24
CA HIS A 328 19.03 23.05 12.75
C HIS A 328 18.58 22.47 11.41
N SER A 329 19.52 22.00 10.57
CA SER A 329 19.24 21.46 9.25
C SER A 329 20.22 20.37 8.84
N SER A 330 19.81 19.54 7.87
CA SER A 330 20.66 18.50 7.25
C SER A 330 21.94 19.08 6.64
N ILE A 331 21.82 20.25 6.03
CA ILE A 331 22.93 20.95 5.37
C ILE A 331 23.91 21.49 6.43
N SER A 332 23.39 22.03 7.54
CA SER A 332 24.21 22.47 8.67
C SER A 332 24.98 21.28 9.28
N CYS A 333 24.32 20.12 9.43
CA CYS A 333 24.97 18.90 9.88
C CYS A 333 26.08 18.45 8.91
N LEU A 334 25.78 18.39 7.61
CA LEU A 334 26.76 18.05 6.57
C LEU A 334 27.98 18.98 6.60
N ARG A 335 27.75 20.29 6.64
CA ARG A 335 28.80 21.32 6.71
C ARG A 335 29.67 21.13 7.95
N THR A 336 29.06 20.92 9.11
CA THR A 336 29.80 20.71 10.36
C THR A 336 30.67 19.46 10.32
N ILE A 337 30.21 18.38 9.68
CA ILE A 337 31.01 17.15 9.52
C ILE A 337 32.24 17.45 8.65
N ILE A 338 32.04 18.13 7.51
CA ILE A 338 33.12 18.44 6.58
C ILE A 338 34.15 19.38 7.24
N GLU A 339 33.69 20.39 7.97
CA GLU A 339 34.57 21.36 8.64
C GLU A 339 35.37 20.74 9.79
N LYS A 340 34.77 19.83 10.58
CA LYS A 340 35.41 19.27 11.79
C LYS A 340 36.14 17.95 11.57
N GLU A 341 35.68 17.11 10.65
CA GLU A 341 36.18 15.75 10.44
C GLU A 341 36.69 15.49 9.02
N GLY A 342 36.52 16.46 8.12
CA GLY A 342 36.86 16.32 6.71
C GLY A 342 35.91 15.41 5.94
N LEU A 343 36.23 15.22 4.65
CA LEU A 343 35.41 14.42 3.73
C LEU A 343 35.34 12.94 4.12
N PHE A 344 36.43 12.39 4.68
CA PHE A 344 36.47 10.99 5.14
C PHE A 344 35.59 10.75 6.38
N GLY A 345 35.25 11.80 7.13
CA GLY A 345 34.28 11.72 8.22
C GLY A 345 32.92 11.21 7.76
N LEU A 346 32.51 11.50 6.51
CA LEU A 346 31.22 11.06 5.94
C LEU A 346 31.14 9.55 5.68
N TYR A 347 32.28 8.87 5.62
CA TYR A 347 32.36 7.44 5.32
C TYR A 347 32.56 6.57 6.57
N LYS A 348 32.54 7.16 7.78
CA LYS A 348 32.59 6.38 9.02
C LYS A 348 31.39 5.42 9.12
N GLY A 349 31.67 4.17 9.49
CA GLY A 349 30.67 3.11 9.57
C GLY A 349 30.30 2.45 8.23
N THR A 350 30.96 2.80 7.12
CA THR A 350 30.83 2.08 5.83
C THR A 350 31.24 0.62 5.93
N SER A 351 32.33 0.32 6.62
CA SER A 351 32.82 -1.06 6.83
C SER A 351 31.78 -1.94 7.52
N ALA A 352 31.14 -1.44 8.58
CA ALA A 352 30.02 -2.12 9.23
C ALA A 352 28.77 -2.20 8.33
N ALA A 353 28.58 -1.22 7.44
CA ALA A 353 27.47 -1.23 6.48
C ALA A 353 27.64 -2.29 5.39
N TYR A 354 28.86 -2.60 4.95
CA TYR A 354 29.12 -3.68 4.00
C TYR A 354 28.75 -5.06 4.55
N LEU A 355 28.94 -5.28 5.85
CA LEU A 355 28.46 -6.51 6.52
C LEU A 355 26.95 -6.66 6.41
N GLY A 356 26.19 -5.56 6.27
CA GLY A 356 24.75 -5.61 6.04
C GLY A 356 24.34 -6.27 4.72
N ALA A 357 25.26 -6.42 3.75
CA ALA A 357 24.99 -7.17 2.52
C ALA A 357 24.66 -8.65 2.80
N SER A 358 25.22 -9.23 3.88
CA SER A 358 24.96 -10.61 4.26
C SER A 358 23.52 -10.83 4.75
N GLU A 359 22.84 -9.79 5.24
CA GLU A 359 21.45 -9.86 5.71
C GLU A 359 20.51 -10.35 4.61
N SER A 360 20.69 -9.85 3.38
CA SER A 360 19.83 -10.23 2.25
C SER A 360 20.02 -11.70 1.86
N ALA A 361 21.25 -12.20 1.92
CA ALA A 361 21.56 -13.60 1.64
C ALA A 361 20.98 -14.52 2.72
N ILE A 362 21.17 -14.19 4.00
CA ILE A 362 20.62 -14.94 5.14
C ILE A 362 19.09 -14.96 5.08
N GLN A 363 18.46 -13.81 4.81
CA GLN A 363 17.01 -13.73 4.63
C GLN A 363 16.52 -14.66 3.52
N TRP A 364 17.19 -14.68 2.37
CA TRP A 364 16.77 -15.54 1.26
C TRP A 364 16.87 -17.02 1.63
N VAL A 365 17.98 -17.44 2.26
CA VAL A 365 18.15 -18.82 2.74
C VAL A 365 17.06 -19.21 3.74
N ILE A 366 16.80 -18.39 4.76
CA ILE A 366 15.74 -18.67 5.74
C ILE A 366 14.37 -18.71 5.07
N TYR A 367 14.11 -17.81 4.12
CA TYR A 367 12.85 -17.77 3.38
C TYR A 367 12.64 -19.04 2.54
N GLU A 368 13.69 -19.55 1.90
CA GLU A 368 13.61 -20.83 1.19
C GLU A 368 13.31 -21.99 2.12
N GLN A 369 13.98 -22.06 3.28
CA GLN A 369 13.75 -23.13 4.24
C GLN A 369 12.33 -23.07 4.81
N LEU A 370 11.82 -21.88 5.11
CA LEU A 370 10.44 -21.70 5.57
C LEU A 370 9.43 -22.15 4.51
N LYS A 371 9.63 -21.78 3.24
CA LYS A 371 8.76 -22.26 2.14
C LYS A 371 8.79 -23.78 1.99
N ARG A 372 9.98 -24.39 2.09
CA ARG A 372 10.15 -25.86 2.03
C ARG A 372 9.44 -26.54 3.20
N ALA A 373 9.57 -25.99 4.41
CA ALA A 373 8.92 -26.50 5.62
C ALA A 373 7.40 -26.37 5.59
N LEU A 374 6.88 -25.28 5.02
CA LEU A 374 5.44 -25.05 4.84
C LEU A 374 4.82 -25.95 3.74
N GLY A 375 5.60 -26.84 3.12
CA GLY A 375 5.11 -27.72 2.06
C GLY A 375 4.67 -26.99 0.79
N THR A 376 5.00 -25.70 0.66
CA THR A 376 4.70 -24.88 -0.53
C THR A 376 5.58 -25.29 -1.70
N ARG A 377 5.35 -26.50 -2.23
CA ARG A 377 5.86 -26.94 -3.52
C ARG A 377 5.15 -26.12 -4.59
N THR A 378 5.92 -25.25 -5.24
CA THR A 378 5.76 -24.83 -6.62
C THR A 378 4.32 -24.54 -7.07
N ALA A 379 3.95 -23.26 -7.05
CA ALA A 379 2.93 -22.62 -7.89
C ALA A 379 1.85 -23.55 -8.48
N SER A 380 0.73 -23.70 -7.77
CA SER A 380 -0.51 -24.10 -8.42
C SER A 380 -0.79 -23.11 -9.57
N PRO A 381 -1.04 -23.58 -10.82
CA PRO A 381 -1.34 -22.72 -11.98
C PRO A 381 -2.65 -21.92 -11.86
N TYR A 382 -3.30 -21.99 -10.70
CA TYR A 382 -4.62 -21.44 -10.44
C TYR A 382 -4.50 -20.37 -9.37
N GLY A 383 -4.64 -19.10 -9.80
CA GLY A 383 -4.68 -17.85 -9.03
C GLY A 383 -4.49 -17.93 -7.50
N LYS A 384 -3.46 -17.23 -7.02
CA LYS A 384 -3.11 -17.08 -5.60
C LYS A 384 -4.33 -16.67 -4.77
N THR A 385 -4.72 -17.53 -3.82
CA THR A 385 -5.81 -17.24 -2.86
C THR A 385 -5.29 -16.24 -1.82
N MET A 386 -6.18 -15.50 -1.14
CA MET A 386 -5.78 -14.57 -0.06
C MET A 386 -4.98 -15.28 1.04
N SER A 387 -5.28 -16.57 1.33
CA SER A 387 -4.51 -17.43 2.22
C SER A 387 -3.04 -17.55 1.79
N ASP A 388 -2.79 -17.84 0.52
CA ASP A 388 -1.44 -18.03 -0.02
C ASP A 388 -0.64 -16.73 0.09
N TRP A 389 -1.28 -15.58 -0.16
CA TRP A 389 -0.64 -14.27 0.03
C TRP A 389 -0.25 -14.04 1.49
N PHE A 390 -1.11 -14.39 2.45
CA PHE A 390 -0.80 -14.32 3.87
C PHE A 390 0.31 -15.29 4.26
N GLU A 391 0.37 -16.48 3.65
CA GLU A 391 1.44 -17.46 3.88
C GLU A 391 2.79 -16.97 3.35
N TYR A 392 2.85 -16.48 2.10
CA TYR A 392 4.09 -15.93 1.54
C TYR A 392 4.54 -14.67 2.26
N PHE A 393 3.61 -13.78 2.62
CA PHE A 393 3.91 -12.58 3.38
C PHE A 393 4.37 -12.92 4.80
N GLY A 394 3.70 -13.88 5.45
CA GLY A 394 4.08 -14.39 6.77
C GLY A 394 5.46 -15.02 6.77
N ALA A 395 5.75 -15.90 5.81
CA ALA A 395 7.07 -16.50 5.64
C ALA A 395 8.16 -15.46 5.36
N ALA A 396 7.86 -14.45 4.54
CA ALA A 396 8.79 -13.35 4.27
C ALA A 396 9.04 -12.49 5.52
N ALA A 397 8.00 -12.19 6.31
CA ALA A 397 8.10 -11.44 7.55
C ALA A 397 8.92 -12.19 8.61
N VAL A 398 8.62 -13.48 8.84
CA VAL A 398 9.37 -14.32 9.80
C VAL A 398 10.84 -14.45 9.38
N SER A 399 11.10 -14.72 8.10
CA SER A 399 12.46 -14.75 7.58
C SER A 399 13.20 -13.42 7.82
N LYS A 400 12.53 -12.28 7.56
CA LYS A 400 13.13 -10.96 7.77
C LYS A 400 13.48 -10.72 9.24
N LEU A 401 12.59 -11.08 10.16
CA LEU A 401 12.83 -10.94 11.60
C LEU A 401 14.02 -11.80 12.03
N LEU A 402 14.07 -13.07 11.64
CA LEU A 402 15.18 -13.97 12.00
C LEU A 402 16.52 -13.51 11.41
N ALA A 403 16.54 -13.12 10.13
CA ALA A 403 17.74 -12.58 9.49
C ALA A 403 18.21 -11.28 10.18
N SER A 404 17.28 -10.40 10.55
CA SER A 404 17.61 -9.16 11.27
C SER A 404 18.21 -9.42 12.64
N VAL A 405 17.71 -10.43 13.39
CA VAL A 405 18.27 -10.82 14.70
C VAL A 405 19.70 -11.37 14.55
N ILE A 406 19.93 -12.25 13.57
CA ILE A 406 21.25 -12.86 13.35
C ILE A 406 22.27 -11.79 12.96
N THR A 407 21.89 -10.88 12.08
CA THR A 407 22.79 -9.84 11.57
C THR A 407 22.86 -8.61 12.47
N TYR A 408 21.98 -8.45 13.46
CA TYR A 408 21.84 -7.22 14.25
C TYR A 408 23.14 -6.58 14.79
N PRO A 409 24.17 -7.36 15.23
CA PRO A 409 25.43 -6.77 15.70
C PRO A 409 26.09 -5.79 14.71
N HIS A 410 25.97 -6.02 13.40
CA HIS A 410 26.53 -5.10 12.40
C HIS A 410 25.81 -3.74 12.39
N GLU A 411 24.52 -3.72 12.70
CA GLU A 411 23.73 -2.49 12.75
C GLU A 411 24.16 -1.61 13.92
N VAL A 412 24.37 -2.20 15.10
CA VAL A 412 24.86 -1.48 16.29
C VAL A 412 26.26 -0.95 16.06
N LEU A 413 27.16 -1.75 15.48
CA LEU A 413 28.50 -1.32 15.12
C LEU A 413 28.47 -0.14 14.14
N ARG A 414 27.59 -0.22 13.13
CA ARG A 414 27.40 0.85 12.14
C ARG A 414 26.94 2.15 12.79
N THR A 415 25.98 2.11 13.71
CA THR A 415 25.50 3.32 14.38
C THR A 415 26.53 3.90 15.34
N ARG A 416 27.24 3.06 16.10
CA ARG A 416 28.30 3.50 17.05
C ARG A 416 29.48 4.14 16.33
N LEU A 417 29.89 3.60 15.18
CA LEU A 417 30.92 4.21 14.33
C LEU A 417 30.52 5.57 13.74
N ARG A 418 29.22 5.84 13.62
CA ARG A 418 28.68 7.12 13.10
C ARG A 418 28.40 8.15 14.19
N GLN A 419 28.58 7.76 15.45
CA GLN A 419 28.39 8.65 16.58
C GLN A 419 29.22 9.93 16.40
N PRO A 420 28.66 11.12 16.69
CA PRO A 420 29.46 12.33 16.72
C PRO A 420 30.58 12.19 17.77
N PRO A 421 31.71 12.90 17.60
CA PRO A 421 32.72 13.01 18.65
C PRO A 421 32.08 13.50 19.95
N ASP A 422 32.64 13.06 21.08
CA ASP A 422 32.19 13.53 22.39
C ASP A 422 32.40 15.05 22.53
N ASP A 423 31.83 15.70 23.55
CA ASP A 423 31.91 17.15 23.74
C ASP A 423 33.36 17.66 23.89
N ARG A 424 34.31 16.76 24.22
CA ARG A 424 35.77 17.00 24.26
C ARG A 424 36.47 16.81 22.90
N GLY A 425 35.74 16.51 21.84
CA GLY A 425 36.27 16.24 20.49
C GLY A 425 36.89 14.85 20.28
N VAL A 426 36.88 13.98 21.30
CA VAL A 426 37.50 12.66 21.22
C VAL A 426 36.56 11.65 20.54
N VAL A 427 37.07 10.95 19.53
CA VAL A 427 36.35 9.88 18.83
C VAL A 427 36.57 8.55 19.56
N LYS A 428 35.53 8.05 20.24
CA LYS A 428 35.56 6.76 20.95
C LYS A 428 35.72 5.56 20.02
N TYR A 429 34.97 5.55 18.91
CA TYR A 429 34.88 4.44 17.97
C TYR A 429 35.65 4.72 16.67
N LYS A 430 36.87 4.19 16.53
CA LYS A 430 37.77 4.50 15.39
C LYS A 430 37.66 3.52 14.22
N GLY A 431 37.22 2.29 14.46
CA GLY A 431 37.18 1.24 13.44
C GLY A 431 36.43 0.00 13.93
N LEU A 432 36.09 -0.90 13.01
CA LEU A 432 35.20 -2.03 13.29
C LEU A 432 35.69 -2.91 14.45
N VAL A 433 36.94 -3.39 14.38
CA VAL A 433 37.52 -4.28 15.41
C VAL A 433 37.65 -3.56 16.75
N ASN A 434 38.07 -2.30 16.75
CA ASN A 434 38.17 -1.49 17.96
C ASN A 434 36.79 -1.31 18.61
N SER A 435 35.77 -0.95 17.82
CA SER A 435 34.41 -0.80 18.31
C SER A 435 33.84 -2.10 18.87
N THR A 436 34.08 -3.23 18.23
CA THR A 436 33.66 -4.54 18.76
C THR A 436 34.31 -4.83 20.10
N LYS A 437 35.62 -4.57 20.25
CA LYS A 437 36.34 -4.77 21.52
C LYS A 437 35.81 -3.86 22.62
N ILE A 438 35.59 -2.57 22.33
CA ILE A 438 35.07 -1.59 23.30
C ILE A 438 33.65 -1.98 23.75
N ILE A 439 32.75 -2.31 22.81
CA ILE A 439 31.36 -2.68 23.15
C ILE A 439 31.34 -3.95 23.99
N PHE A 440 32.16 -4.95 23.63
CA PHE A 440 32.24 -6.19 24.38
C PHE A 440 32.80 -5.98 25.79
N ALA A 441 33.79 -5.11 25.95
CA ALA A 441 34.39 -4.80 27.25
C ALA A 441 33.48 -3.95 28.16
N GLU A 442 32.74 -2.98 27.61
CA GLU A 442 31.92 -2.04 28.40
C GLU A 442 30.47 -2.51 28.61
N GLU A 443 29.83 -3.10 27.60
CA GLU A 443 28.40 -3.44 27.60
C GLU A 443 28.15 -4.96 27.53
N GLY A 444 29.19 -5.75 27.28
CA GLY A 444 29.09 -7.20 27.06
C GLY A 444 28.32 -7.58 25.79
N PHE A 445 27.94 -8.86 25.68
CA PHE A 445 27.22 -9.37 24.51
C PHE A 445 25.84 -8.70 24.29
N ARG A 446 25.20 -8.25 25.37
CA ARG A 446 23.89 -7.57 25.29
C ARG A 446 23.97 -6.21 24.61
N GLY A 447 25.12 -5.53 24.66
CA GLY A 447 25.32 -4.23 23.98
C GLY A 447 25.11 -4.30 22.47
N PHE A 448 25.43 -5.44 21.84
CA PHE A 448 25.20 -5.66 20.40
C PHE A 448 23.74 -5.78 20.00
N TYR A 449 22.80 -5.86 20.96
CA TYR A 449 21.36 -5.99 20.72
C TYR A 449 20.55 -4.80 21.25
N GLY A 450 21.22 -3.70 21.64
CA GLY A 450 20.56 -2.45 22.02
C GLY A 450 19.70 -1.91 20.87
N GLY A 451 18.41 -1.69 21.10
CA GLY A 451 17.47 -1.20 20.09
C GLY A 451 16.83 -2.28 19.19
N LEU A 452 17.01 -3.58 19.49
CA LEU A 452 16.42 -4.66 18.69
C LEU A 452 14.89 -4.60 18.69
N THR A 453 14.25 -4.33 19.84
CA THR A 453 12.79 -4.26 19.96
C THR A 453 12.17 -3.21 19.03
N PRO A 454 12.56 -1.92 19.06
CA PRO A 454 12.02 -0.95 18.12
C PRO A 454 12.40 -1.27 16.67
N HIS A 455 13.52 -1.96 16.40
CA HIS A 455 13.83 -2.44 15.05
C HIS A 455 12.79 -3.45 14.56
N LEU A 456 12.54 -4.51 15.32
CA LEU A 456 11.59 -5.55 14.94
C LEU A 456 10.17 -5.00 14.78
N LEU A 457 9.73 -4.14 15.71
CA LEU A 457 8.43 -3.45 15.63
C LEU A 457 8.26 -2.59 14.38
N ARG A 458 9.37 -2.08 13.84
CA ARG A 458 9.37 -1.22 12.67
C ARG A 458 9.37 -1.99 11.36
N THR A 459 10.06 -3.13 11.30
CA THR A 459 10.35 -3.86 10.05
C THR A 459 9.10 -4.27 9.28
N VAL A 460 8.16 -4.96 9.94
CA VAL A 460 6.94 -5.47 9.31
C VAL A 460 6.00 -4.34 8.91
N PRO A 461 5.64 -3.37 9.77
CA PRO A 461 4.80 -2.24 9.36
C PRO A 461 5.40 -1.40 8.23
N ASN A 462 6.72 -1.16 8.25
CA ASN A 462 7.40 -0.44 7.18
C ASN A 462 7.23 -1.15 5.83
N ALA A 463 7.42 -2.48 5.80
CA ALA A 463 7.22 -3.28 4.60
C ALA A 463 5.75 -3.25 4.14
N SER A 464 4.79 -3.46 5.05
CA SER A 464 3.36 -3.43 4.73
C SER A 464 2.92 -2.09 4.12
N ILE A 465 3.34 -0.97 4.71
CA ILE A 465 2.99 0.38 4.24
C ILE A 465 3.65 0.66 2.89
N MET A 466 4.91 0.26 2.71
CA MET A 466 5.61 0.40 1.44
C MET A 466 4.89 -0.37 0.31
N PHE A 467 4.51 -1.63 0.54
CA PHE A 467 3.79 -2.44 -0.44
C PHE A 467 2.40 -1.88 -0.71
N LEU A 468 1.65 -1.48 0.33
CA LEU A 468 0.33 -0.87 0.16
C LEU A 468 0.40 0.41 -0.69
N ALA A 469 1.35 1.29 -0.39
CA ALA A 469 1.55 2.53 -1.14
C ALA A 469 1.99 2.25 -2.59
N TYR A 470 2.88 1.28 -2.81
CA TYR A 470 3.26 0.83 -4.14
C TYR A 470 2.04 0.34 -4.95
N GLU A 471 1.24 -0.56 -4.37
CA GLU A 471 0.04 -1.11 -5.02
C GLU A 471 -1.00 -0.03 -5.31
N LEU A 472 -1.19 0.94 -4.41
CA LEU A 472 -2.07 2.08 -4.65
C LEU A 472 -1.60 2.92 -5.84
N VAL A 473 -0.30 3.23 -5.92
CA VAL A 473 0.25 3.98 -7.06
C VAL A 473 0.06 3.20 -8.36
N VAL A 474 0.39 1.91 -8.38
CA VAL A 474 0.20 1.06 -9.57
C VAL A 474 -1.28 0.92 -9.91
N TYR A 475 -2.17 0.85 -8.93
CA TYR A 475 -3.62 0.74 -9.15
C TYR A 475 -4.21 2.00 -9.80
N TYR A 476 -3.81 3.19 -9.34
CA TYR A 476 -4.33 4.45 -9.86
C TYR A 476 -3.69 4.89 -11.17
N PHE A 477 -2.40 4.62 -11.37
CA PHE A 477 -1.64 5.10 -12.53
C PHE A 477 -1.28 4.01 -13.55
N GLY A 478 -1.50 2.74 -13.23
CA GLY A 478 -1.26 1.62 -14.13
C GLY A 478 -2.28 1.59 -15.27
N SER A 479 -1.80 1.62 -16.52
CA SER A 479 -2.66 1.48 -17.69
C SER A 479 -3.06 0.01 -17.87
N THR A 480 -4.36 -0.29 -17.88
CA THR A 480 -4.86 -1.61 -18.28
C THR A 480 -4.89 -1.70 -19.81
N LYS A 481 -3.83 -2.22 -20.43
CA LYS A 481 -3.89 -2.69 -21.82
C LYS A 481 -4.34 -4.15 -21.82
N THR A 482 -5.48 -4.45 -22.43
CA THR A 482 -5.85 -5.83 -22.78
C THR A 482 -4.92 -6.31 -23.89
N LEU A 483 -4.07 -7.29 -23.60
CA LEU A 483 -3.27 -8.00 -24.60
C LEU A 483 -4.22 -8.65 -25.62
N SER A 484 -4.32 -8.04 -26.80
CA SER A 484 -4.80 -8.72 -28.00
C SER A 484 -3.75 -9.76 -28.34
N LYS A 485 -4.07 -11.05 -28.16
CA LYS A 485 -3.25 -12.15 -28.67
C LYS A 485 -2.97 -11.91 -30.16
N ARG A 486 -1.68 -11.83 -30.52
CA ARG A 486 -1.22 -12.12 -31.88
C ARG A 486 -1.11 -13.63 -32.04
#